data_AF-A0A9E4KKR5-F1
#
_entry.id   AF-A0A9E4KKR5-F1
#
_cell.length_a   1.000
_cell.length_b   1.000
_cell.length_c   1.000
_cell.angle_alpha   90.00
_cell.angle_beta   90.00
_cell.angle_gamma   90.00
#
_symmetry.space_group_name_H-M   'P 1'
#
loop_
_entity.id
_entity.type
_entity.pdbx_description
1 polymer ?
#
loop_
_entity_poly.entity_id
_entity_poly.type
_entity_poly.pdbx_seq_one_letter_code
_entity_poly.pdbx_strand_id
1 'polypeptide(L)'
;MRRLADLYLTPEDERLPEVDWPSRKAFEDAWQFTNLLPEDLKELPYISLADDGEVNFAWSGGAIHIDLGFYGTGTFSFYGCDSGGKEFFGDDVPVASELPDELASLLSA
;
A
#
# COMPACT_ATOMS: atom_id res chain seq x y z
N MET A 1 -1.77 -32.40 -27.11
CA MET A 1 -2.20 -31.40 -26.12
C MET A 1 -1.45 -31.67 -24.83
N ARG A 2 -0.42 -30.88 -24.52
CA ARG A 2 0.26 -30.91 -23.21
C ARG A 2 -0.54 -30.04 -22.22
N ARG A 3 -0.67 -30.47 -20.98
CA ARG A 3 -1.35 -29.68 -19.94
C ARG A 3 -0.36 -28.62 -19.44
N LEU A 4 -0.86 -27.46 -19.00
CA LEU A 4 -0.05 -26.36 -18.44
C LEU A 4 0.85 -26.80 -17.27
N ALA A 5 0.54 -27.92 -16.60
CA ALA A 5 1.36 -28.51 -15.55
C ALA A 5 2.67 -29.15 -16.05
N ASP A 6 2.80 -29.46 -17.34
CA ASP A 6 3.98 -30.15 -17.90
C ASP A 6 5.10 -29.19 -18.33
N LEU A 7 4.92 -27.88 -18.11
CA LEU A 7 5.83 -26.81 -18.56
C LEU A 7 6.76 -26.28 -17.46
N TYR A 8 6.64 -26.74 -16.21
CA TYR A 8 7.26 -26.07 -15.05
C TYR A 8 8.21 -26.90 -14.19
N LEU A 9 8.71 -28.05 -14.65
CA LEU A 9 9.63 -28.83 -13.81
C LEU A 9 10.81 -29.39 -14.60
N THR A 10 11.85 -28.56 -14.74
CA THR A 10 13.24 -29.04 -14.71
C THR A 10 13.76 -28.84 -13.28
N PRO A 11 14.39 -29.83 -12.63
CA PRO A 11 14.61 -29.82 -11.17
C PRO A 11 15.73 -28.89 -10.67
N GLU A 12 16.33 -28.08 -11.53
CA GLU A 12 17.63 -27.46 -11.27
C GLU A 12 17.63 -25.93 -11.28
N ASP A 13 16.50 -25.27 -11.58
CA ASP A 13 16.38 -23.81 -11.47
C ASP A 13 15.00 -23.39 -10.94
N GLU A 14 15.01 -22.30 -10.18
CA GLU A 14 13.86 -21.55 -9.66
C GLU A 14 13.20 -22.11 -8.39
N ARG A 15 13.81 -21.80 -7.23
CA ARG A 15 13.00 -21.41 -6.07
C ARG A 15 12.06 -20.31 -6.57
N LEU A 16 10.77 -20.63 -6.71
CA LEU A 16 9.75 -19.59 -6.86
C LEU A 16 10.01 -18.52 -5.79
N PRO A 17 9.90 -17.22 -6.11
CA PRO A 17 10.08 -16.19 -5.10
C PRO A 17 9.19 -16.52 -3.90
N GLU A 18 9.77 -16.46 -2.71
CA GLU A 18 8.98 -16.54 -1.47
C GLU A 18 8.02 -15.35 -1.51
N VAL A 19 6.77 -15.60 -1.91
CA VAL A 19 5.69 -14.62 -1.83
C VAL A 19 5.29 -14.56 -0.37
N ASP A 20 5.59 -13.46 0.30
CA ASP A 20 5.06 -13.20 1.63
C ASP A 20 3.69 -12.56 1.47
N TRP A 21 2.65 -13.27 1.87
CA TRP A 21 1.29 -12.76 1.76
C TRP A 21 0.97 -11.86 2.95
N PRO A 22 0.22 -10.76 2.76
CA PRO A 22 -0.09 -9.87 3.86
C PRO A 22 -0.76 -10.59 5.03
N SER A 23 -0.24 -10.31 6.23
CA SER A 23 -0.76 -10.89 7.46
C SER A 23 -2.17 -10.37 7.76
N ARG A 24 -2.95 -11.09 8.57
CA ARG A 24 -4.22 -10.57 9.08
C ARG A 24 -4.07 -9.19 9.75
N LYS A 25 -2.95 -8.97 10.43
CA LYS A 25 -2.69 -7.70 11.12
C LYS A 25 -2.45 -6.56 10.13
N ALA A 26 -1.82 -6.83 8.97
CA ALA A 26 -1.69 -5.86 7.88
C ALA A 26 -3.06 -5.39 7.37
N PHE A 27 -4.02 -6.31 7.18
CA PHE A 27 -5.40 -5.95 6.84
C PHE A 27 -6.10 -5.15 7.94
N GLU A 28 -5.90 -5.50 9.21
CA GLU A 28 -6.48 -4.77 10.35
C GLU A 28 -5.92 -3.36 10.46
N ASP A 29 -4.62 -3.18 10.22
CA ASP A 29 -3.96 -1.87 10.18
C ASP A 29 -4.48 -1.04 9.00
N ALA A 30 -4.53 -1.61 7.80
CA ALA A 30 -5.10 -0.95 6.63
C ALA A 30 -6.56 -0.53 6.85
N TRP A 31 -7.37 -1.41 7.47
CA TRP A 31 -8.75 -1.09 7.84
C TRP A 31 -8.82 0.03 8.88
N GLN A 32 -7.99 -0.02 9.91
CA GLN A 32 -7.96 1.01 10.94
C GLN A 32 -7.59 2.38 10.35
N PHE A 33 -6.63 2.42 9.43
CA PHE A 33 -6.23 3.64 8.72
C PHE A 33 -7.39 4.30 7.98
N THR A 34 -8.36 3.55 7.45
CA THR A 34 -9.52 4.16 6.77
C THR A 34 -10.35 5.08 7.66
N ASN A 35 -10.27 4.92 8.99
CA ASN A 35 -10.93 5.83 9.94
C ASN A 35 -10.23 7.18 10.07
N LEU A 36 -9.00 7.32 9.55
CA LEU A 36 -8.23 8.56 9.53
C LEU A 36 -8.47 9.35 8.23
N LEU A 37 -9.11 8.73 7.23
CA LEU A 37 -9.38 9.39 5.97
C LEU A 37 -10.40 10.53 6.17
N PRO A 38 -10.19 11.67 5.49
CA PRO A 38 -11.10 12.81 5.59
C PRO A 38 -12.51 12.45 5.06
N GLU A 39 -13.55 13.02 5.67
CA GLU A 39 -14.95 12.75 5.26
C GLU A 39 -15.25 13.25 3.83
N ASP A 40 -14.52 14.25 3.35
CA ASP A 40 -14.65 14.85 2.02
C ASP A 40 -13.64 14.33 0.99
N LEU A 41 -13.06 13.15 1.24
CA LEU A 41 -12.17 12.42 0.35
C LEU A 41 -12.70 12.41 -1.10
N LYS A 42 -11.93 12.97 -2.04
CA LYS A 42 -12.34 13.09 -3.45
C LYS A 42 -12.33 11.77 -4.19
N GLU A 43 -11.30 10.96 -3.96
CA GLU A 43 -11.05 9.72 -4.68
C GLU A 43 -10.68 8.60 -3.71
N LEU A 44 -11.18 7.39 -3.96
CA LEU A 44 -10.80 6.21 -3.21
C LEU A 44 -9.44 5.70 -3.68
N PRO A 45 -8.62 5.13 -2.77
CA PRO A 45 -7.36 4.52 -3.18
C PRO A 45 -7.63 3.28 -4.04
N TYR A 46 -6.69 3.01 -4.94
CA TYR A 46 -6.47 1.67 -5.43
C TYR A 46 -5.82 0.84 -4.32
N ILE A 47 -6.38 -0.33 -4.02
CA ILE A 47 -5.87 -1.23 -2.99
C ILE A 47 -5.23 -2.44 -3.66
N SER A 48 -3.99 -2.75 -3.28
CA SER A 48 -3.26 -3.93 -3.76
C SER A 48 -2.62 -4.71 -2.62
N LEU A 49 -2.34 -5.99 -2.89
CA LEU A 49 -1.56 -6.85 -2.01
C LEU A 49 -0.19 -7.02 -2.66
N ALA A 50 0.85 -6.58 -1.96
CA ALA A 50 2.22 -6.74 -2.38
C ALA A 50 2.72 -8.16 -2.06
N ASP A 51 3.72 -8.63 -2.80
CA ASP A 51 4.32 -9.96 -2.66
C ASP A 51 5.40 -10.03 -1.56
N ASP A 52 5.56 -8.95 -0.81
CA ASP A 52 6.48 -8.79 0.32
C ASP A 52 5.78 -8.73 1.68
N GLY A 53 4.45 -8.86 1.71
CA GLY A 53 3.65 -8.88 2.94
C GLY A 53 2.86 -7.61 3.22
N GLU A 54 2.88 -6.61 2.34
CA GLU A 54 2.12 -5.37 2.53
C GLU A 54 0.72 -5.37 1.91
N VAL A 55 -0.20 -4.70 2.59
CA VAL A 55 -1.39 -4.11 1.94
C VAL A 55 -1.03 -2.68 1.53
N ASN A 56 -1.20 -2.33 0.26
CA ASN A 56 -0.87 -1.00 -0.25
C ASN A 56 -2.12 -0.24 -0.68
N PHE A 57 -2.18 1.05 -0.33
CA PHE A 57 -3.16 1.99 -0.86
C PHE A 57 -2.44 3.00 -1.74
N ALA A 58 -2.95 3.23 -2.94
CA ALA A 58 -2.38 4.19 -3.87
C ALA A 58 -3.44 5.16 -4.40
N TRP A 59 -3.13 6.46 -4.37
CA TRP A 59 -3.87 7.49 -5.08
C TRP A 59 -3.02 7.99 -6.24
N SER A 60 -3.55 7.85 -7.45
CA SER A 60 -2.92 8.34 -8.67
C SER A 60 -4.00 8.95 -9.57
N GLY A 61 -4.33 10.21 -9.26
CA GLY A 61 -5.37 10.98 -9.93
C GLY A 61 -4.92 12.42 -10.11
N GLY A 62 -5.07 12.96 -11.32
CA GLY A 62 -4.64 14.33 -11.62
C GLY A 62 -3.12 14.51 -11.53
N ALA A 63 -2.67 15.40 -10.63
CA ALA A 63 -1.27 15.77 -10.44
C ALA A 63 -0.69 15.34 -9.09
N ILE A 64 -1.44 14.56 -8.29
CA ILE A 64 -0.94 14.02 -7.02
C ILE A 64 -0.61 12.54 -7.15
N HIS A 65 0.36 12.08 -6.37
CA HIS A 65 0.68 10.68 -6.22
C HIS A 65 0.88 10.38 -4.74
N ILE A 66 0.19 9.35 -4.22
CA ILE A 66 0.36 8.86 -2.86
C ILE A 66 0.44 7.34 -2.95
N ASP A 67 1.42 6.77 -2.27
CA ASP A 67 1.56 5.32 -2.07
C ASP A 67 1.82 5.08 -0.58
N LEU A 68 1.12 4.12 0.01
CA LEU A 68 1.27 3.78 1.43
C LEU A 68 1.09 2.30 1.66
N GLY A 69 1.90 1.76 2.58
CA GLY A 69 2.03 0.33 2.84
C GLY A 69 1.83 -0.03 4.31
N PHE A 70 1.23 -1.19 4.55
CA PHE A 70 1.00 -1.76 5.88
C PHE A 70 1.57 -3.19 5.96
N TYR A 71 2.60 -3.40 6.79
CA TYR A 71 3.14 -4.74 7.08
C TYR A 71 2.40 -5.48 8.22
N GLY A 72 1.55 -4.79 8.99
CA GLY A 72 0.89 -5.37 10.17
C GLY A 72 1.65 -5.17 11.49
N THR A 73 2.39 -4.07 11.60
CA THR A 73 3.19 -3.71 12.78
C THR A 73 2.51 -2.67 13.68
N GLY A 74 1.28 -2.25 13.36
CA GLY A 74 0.61 -1.10 13.97
C GLY A 74 1.09 0.25 13.44
N THR A 75 1.95 0.23 12.42
CA THR A 75 2.48 1.40 11.72
C THR A 75 2.23 1.28 10.22
N PHE A 76 2.35 2.41 9.51
CA PHE A 76 2.37 2.48 8.06
C PHE A 76 3.55 3.34 7.58
N SER A 77 4.03 3.05 6.38
CA SER A 77 4.96 3.89 5.65
C SER A 77 4.24 4.51 4.45
N PHE A 78 4.68 5.69 4.03
CA PHE A 78 4.08 6.35 2.87
C PHE A 78 5.08 7.22 2.13
N TYR A 79 4.81 7.37 0.83
CA TYR A 79 5.38 8.36 -0.06
C TYR A 79 4.24 9.18 -0.65
N GLY A 80 4.46 10.48 -0.82
CA GLY A 80 3.54 11.35 -1.50
C GLY A 80 4.24 12.44 -2.29
N CYS A 81 3.59 12.90 -3.34
CA CYS A 81 4.04 13.96 -4.23
C CYS A 81 2.83 14.82 -4.63
N ASP A 82 2.93 16.13 -4.41
CA ASP A 82 1.87 17.08 -4.76
C ASP A 82 1.94 17.51 -6.24
N SER A 83 0.94 18.29 -6.67
CA SER A 83 0.87 18.83 -8.04
C SER A 83 2.04 19.74 -8.45
N GLY A 84 2.79 20.26 -7.48
CA GLY A 84 3.99 21.06 -7.69
C GLY A 84 5.27 20.23 -7.75
N GLY A 85 5.17 18.91 -7.59
CA GLY A 85 6.32 18.00 -7.52
C GLY A 85 7.02 18.00 -6.16
N LYS A 86 6.40 18.56 -5.11
CA LYS A 86 6.96 18.48 -3.75
C LYS A 86 6.69 17.11 -3.18
N GLU A 87 7.79 16.40 -2.89
CA GLU A 87 7.75 15.09 -2.27
C GLU A 87 7.75 15.19 -0.73
N PHE A 88 7.13 14.21 -0.10
CA PHE A 88 7.14 14.01 1.35
C PHE A 88 6.91 12.52 1.61
N PHE A 89 7.43 12.03 2.72
CA PHE A 89 7.38 10.62 3.07
C PHE A 89 7.48 10.48 4.58
N GLY A 90 7.05 9.34 5.08
CA GLY A 90 7.20 8.99 6.48
C GLY A 90 7.23 7.49 6.64
N ASP A 91 8.07 7.05 7.58
CA ASP A 91 8.19 5.65 7.95
C ASP A 91 7.71 5.44 9.38
N ASP A 92 7.22 4.24 9.67
CA ASP A 92 6.79 3.81 10.99
C ASP A 92 5.73 4.74 11.63
N VAL A 93 4.84 5.31 10.82
CA VAL A 93 3.79 6.21 11.31
C VAL A 93 2.70 5.39 12.00
N PRO A 94 2.32 5.69 13.26
CA PRO A 94 1.30 4.92 13.95
C PRO A 94 -0.06 4.97 13.26
N VAL A 95 -0.70 3.81 13.05
CA VAL A 95 -2.04 3.72 12.48
C VAL A 95 -3.13 4.26 13.44
N ALA A 96 -2.77 4.48 14.71
CA ALA A 96 -3.64 5.04 15.73
C ALA A 96 -3.45 6.55 15.97
N SER A 97 -2.53 7.22 15.24
CA SER A 97 -2.35 8.67 15.34
C SER A 97 -3.20 9.42 14.31
N GLU A 98 -3.21 10.75 14.41
CA GLU A 98 -3.80 11.61 13.39
C GLU A 98 -3.10 11.41 12.04
N LEU A 99 -3.83 11.61 10.96
CA LEU A 99 -3.29 11.60 9.60
C LEU A 99 -2.29 12.76 9.46
N PRO A 100 -1.07 12.54 8.94
CA PRO A 100 -0.13 13.62 8.65
C PRO A 100 -0.79 14.75 7.83
N ASP A 101 -0.54 16.00 8.22
CA ASP A 101 -1.18 17.19 7.63
C ASP A 101 -0.99 17.25 6.10
N GLU A 102 0.17 16.80 5.59
CA GLU A 102 0.46 16.72 4.17
C GLU A 102 -0.47 15.75 3.44
N LEU A 103 -0.72 14.57 4.01
CA LEU A 103 -1.66 13.59 3.46
C LEU A 103 -3.10 14.09 3.54
N ALA A 104 -3.50 14.65 4.68
CA ALA A 104 -4.84 15.21 4.86
C ALA A 104 -5.13 16.30 3.83
N SER A 105 -4.16 17.17 3.57
CA SER A 105 -4.27 18.27 2.59
C SER A 105 -4.47 17.75 1.17
N LEU A 106 -3.76 16.69 0.77
CA LEU A 106 -3.86 16.15 -0.60
C LEU A 106 -5.10 15.30 -0.83
N LEU A 107 -5.53 14.55 0.18
CA LEU A 107 -6.70 13.69 0.09
C LEU A 107 -8.02 14.50 0.09
N SER A 108 -7.99 15.73 0.59
CA SER A 108 -9.15 16.65 0.64
C SER A 108 -9.19 17.65 -0.52
N ALA A 109 -8.09 17.82 -1.27
CA ALA A 109 -7.95 18.78 -2.37
C ALA A 109 -8.76 18.34 -3.61
#